data_AF-A0A2U3L5Y9-F1
#
_entry.id   AF-A0A2U3L5Y9-F1
#
_cell.length_a   1.000
_cell.length_b   1.000
_cell.length_c   1.000
_cell.angle_alpha   90.00
_cell.angle_beta   90.00
_cell.angle_gamma   90.00
#
_symmetry.space_group_name_H-M   'P 1'
#
loop_
_entity.id
_entity.type
_entity.pdbx_description
1 polymer ?
#
loop_
_entity_poly.entity_id
_entity_poly.type
_entity_poly.pdbx_seq_one_letter_code
_entity_poly.pdbx_strand_id
1 'polypeptide(L)'
;MTNERSEEEAILWWEEMTENGHEGFVVKPETMIARNEKGRLVQPAIKVRGRKYLHIIYGMDYLQPENLVRLKQRNVKRKQRHALMEFALGVEGVKRFVSQEPLARIHECVLATLALEAEPVDPRL
;
A
#
# COMPACT_ATOMS: atom_id res chain seq x y z
N MET A 1 -8.76 11.22 10.52
CA MET A 1 -8.80 12.67 10.32
C MET A 1 -10.14 13.15 10.85
N THR A 2 -10.15 14.22 11.64
CA THR A 2 -11.34 14.73 12.34
C THR A 2 -11.55 16.23 12.09
N ASN A 3 -10.84 16.82 11.12
CA ASN A 3 -10.88 18.24 10.82
C ASN A 3 -10.71 18.46 9.31
N GLU A 4 -11.73 19.04 8.67
CA GLU A 4 -11.79 19.34 7.23
C GLU A 4 -10.59 20.19 6.78
N ARG A 5 -10.17 21.16 7.59
CA ARG A 5 -9.01 22.01 7.27
C ARG A 5 -7.71 21.21 7.14
N SER A 6 -7.53 20.19 7.97
CA SER A 6 -6.33 19.33 7.88
C SER A 6 -6.34 18.45 6.63
N GLU A 7 -7.52 18.11 6.11
CA GLU A 7 -7.67 17.33 4.88
C GLU A 7 -7.37 18.21 3.66
N GLU A 8 -7.89 19.43 3.65
CA GLU A 8 -7.59 20.43 2.62
C GLU A 8 -6.09 20.76 2.54
N GLU A 9 -5.45 21.01 3.68
CA GLU A 9 -3.99 21.25 3.76
C GLU A 9 -3.20 20.06 3.20
N ALA A 10 -3.62 18.82 3.50
CA ALA A 10 -2.98 17.62 2.97
C ALA A 10 -3.19 17.41 1.46
N ILE A 11 -4.38 17.74 0.94
CA ILE A 11 -4.69 17.69 -0.49
C ILE A 11 -3.83 18.71 -1.24
N LEU A 12 -3.80 19.97 -0.79
CA LEU A 12 -3.01 21.02 -1.42
C LEU A 12 -1.51 20.68 -1.46
N TRP A 13 -0.97 20.18 -0.33
CA TRP A 13 0.41 19.71 -0.27
C TRP A 13 0.69 18.57 -1.27
N TRP A 14 -0.23 17.61 -1.39
CA TRP A 14 -0.08 16.51 -2.33
C TRP A 14 -0.17 16.96 -3.79
N GLU A 15 -1.08 17.88 -4.11
CA GLU A 15 -1.21 18.48 -5.44
C GLU A 15 0.07 19.21 -5.84
N GLU A 16 0.60 20.08 -4.97
CA GLU A 16 1.84 20.82 -5.22
C GLU A 16 3.03 19.87 -5.44
N MET A 17 3.20 18.89 -4.55
CA MET A 17 4.32 17.95 -4.65
C MET A 17 4.25 17.10 -5.93
N THR A 18 3.07 16.62 -6.30
CA THR A 18 2.90 15.81 -7.52
C THR A 18 3.01 16.64 -8.80
N GLU A 19 2.63 17.92 -8.75
CA GLU A 19 2.82 18.86 -9.87
C GLU A 19 4.32 19.13 -10.11
N ASN A 20 5.10 19.21 -9.03
CA ASN A 20 6.56 19.31 -9.02
C ASN A 20 7.29 18.01 -9.44
N GLY A 21 6.56 16.98 -9.86
CA GLY A 21 7.12 15.76 -10.47
C GLY A 21 7.34 14.59 -9.52
N HIS A 22 6.92 14.71 -8.26
CA HIS A 22 6.96 13.58 -7.33
C HIS A 22 5.91 12.51 -7.69
N GLU A 23 6.19 11.26 -7.38
CA GLU A 23 5.26 10.14 -7.63
C GLU A 23 3.92 10.31 -6.91
N GLY A 24 3.94 10.85 -5.68
CA GLY A 24 2.81 10.92 -4.77
C GLY A 24 3.25 10.69 -3.34
N PHE A 25 2.37 10.13 -2.52
CA PHE A 25 2.68 9.87 -1.11
C PHE A 25 2.14 8.52 -0.62
N VAL A 26 2.55 8.17 0.60
CA VAL A 26 2.09 6.97 1.30
C VAL A 26 1.40 7.38 2.58
N VAL A 27 0.10 7.10 2.68
CA VAL A 27 -0.68 7.26 3.91
C VAL A 27 -0.39 6.08 4.82
N LYS A 28 -0.09 6.33 6.10
CA LYS A 28 0.12 5.30 7.12
C LYS A 28 -0.77 5.58 8.33
N PRO A 29 -1.23 4.55 9.07
CA PRO A 29 -1.79 4.75 10.39
C PRO A 29 -0.74 5.39 11.32
N GLU A 30 -1.22 6.10 12.34
CA GLU A 30 -0.34 6.73 13.35
C GLU A 30 0.53 5.70 14.09
N THR A 31 -0.05 4.52 14.38
CA THR A 31 0.66 3.41 14.99
C THR A 31 1.06 2.37 13.94
N MET A 32 2.25 1.80 14.09
CA MET A 32 2.80 0.82 13.14
C MET A 32 1.89 -0.40 12.95
N ILE A 33 1.29 -0.91 14.04
CA ILE A 33 0.33 -2.02 14.02
C ILE A 33 -1.02 -1.50 14.50
N ALA A 34 -1.83 -1.02 13.56
CA ALA A 34 -3.16 -0.50 13.85
C ALA A 34 -4.26 -1.55 13.63
N ARG A 35 -5.30 -1.50 14.46
CA ARG A 35 -6.50 -2.35 14.34
C ARG A 35 -7.74 -1.46 14.33
N ASN A 36 -8.76 -1.88 13.58
CA ASN A 36 -10.05 -1.21 13.60
C ASN A 36 -10.86 -1.60 14.86
N GLU A 37 -12.03 -0.99 15.03
CA GLU A 37 -12.95 -1.24 16.16
C GLU A 37 -13.37 -2.71 16.30
N LYS A 38 -13.29 -3.50 15.21
CA LYS A 38 -13.59 -4.94 15.20
C LYS A 38 -12.35 -5.81 15.48
N GLY A 39 -11.24 -5.21 15.90
CA GLY A 39 -9.96 -5.88 16.18
C GLY A 39 -9.20 -6.36 14.94
N ARG A 40 -9.66 -6.03 13.73
CA ARG A 40 -9.01 -6.46 12.48
C ARG A 40 -7.84 -5.55 12.15
N LEU A 41 -6.75 -6.14 11.68
CA LEU A 41 -5.58 -5.40 11.20
C LEU A 41 -5.98 -4.48 10.04
N VAL A 42 -5.54 -3.23 10.09
CA VAL A 42 -5.74 -2.26 8.99
C VAL A 42 -4.54 -2.26 8.06
N GLN A 43 -4.70 -1.72 6.85
CA GLN A 43 -3.58 -1.59 5.92
C GLN A 43 -2.46 -0.76 6.56
N PRO A 44 -1.22 -1.27 6.61
CA PRO A 44 -0.11 -0.55 7.24
C PRO A 44 0.32 0.67 6.42
N ALA A 45 0.03 0.67 5.12
CA ALA A 45 0.36 1.74 4.20
C ALA A 45 -0.59 1.71 2.99
N ILE A 46 -0.95 2.88 2.47
CA ILE A 46 -1.69 3.05 1.22
C ILE A 46 -0.94 4.05 0.35
N LYS A 47 -0.57 3.64 -0.87
CA LYS A 47 0.06 4.52 -1.85
C LYS A 47 -1.00 5.36 -2.57
N VAL A 48 -0.74 6.65 -2.75
CA VAL A 48 -1.60 7.59 -3.49
C VAL A 48 -0.72 8.36 -4.48
N ARG A 49 -0.80 7.97 -5.75
CA ARG A 49 0.06 8.45 -6.83
C ARG A 49 -0.58 9.60 -7.59
N GLY A 50 0.23 10.59 -7.96
CA GLY A 50 -0.14 11.78 -8.71
C GLY A 50 -0.57 11.48 -10.14
N ARG A 51 -1.42 12.35 -10.70
CA ARG A 51 -1.95 12.23 -12.06
C ARG A 51 -0.85 12.11 -13.12
N LYS A 52 0.18 12.97 -13.04
CA LYS A 52 1.30 12.95 -14.00
C LYS A 52 2.03 11.60 -13.98
N TYR A 53 2.40 11.13 -12.79
CA TYR A 53 3.08 9.85 -12.61
C TYR A 53 2.27 8.65 -13.13
N LEU A 54 0.95 8.67 -12.96
CA LEU A 54 0.09 7.57 -13.41
C LEU A 54 0.08 7.36 -14.93
N HIS A 55 0.52 8.32 -15.75
CA HIS A 55 0.74 8.10 -17.19
C HIS A 55 1.85 7.06 -17.45
N ILE A 56 2.87 6.98 -16.58
CA ILE A 56 3.93 5.97 -16.67
C ILE A 56 3.36 4.57 -16.43
N ILE A 57 2.35 4.48 -15.55
CA ILE A 57 1.77 3.20 -15.10
C ILE A 57 0.63 2.73 -16.01
N TYR A 58 -0.22 3.65 -16.47
CA TYR A 58 -1.46 3.32 -17.17
C TYR A 58 -1.48 3.75 -18.64
N GLY A 59 -0.43 4.43 -19.13
CA GLY A 59 -0.34 4.94 -20.50
C GLY A 59 -0.75 6.41 -20.63
N MET A 60 -0.34 7.05 -21.72
CA MET A 60 -0.59 8.48 -21.97
C MET A 60 -2.08 8.83 -22.14
N ASP A 61 -2.90 7.84 -22.52
CA ASP A 61 -4.31 7.96 -22.82
C ASP A 61 -5.22 7.54 -21.63
N TYR A 62 -4.66 7.25 -20.45
CA TYR A 62 -5.44 6.68 -19.35
C TYR A 62 -6.56 7.60 -18.82
N LEU A 63 -6.46 8.90 -19.11
CA LEU A 63 -7.44 9.92 -18.75
C LEU A 63 -8.61 10.03 -19.74
N GLN A 64 -8.57 9.34 -20.88
CA GLN A 64 -9.72 9.30 -21.78
C GLN A 64 -10.94 8.71 -21.06
N PRO A 65 -12.15 9.25 -21.26
CA PRO A 65 -13.33 8.84 -20.50
C PRO A 65 -13.57 7.32 -20.49
N GLU A 66 -13.38 6.67 -21.64
CA GLU A 66 -13.59 5.23 -21.82
C GLU A 66 -12.57 4.42 -20.99
N ASN A 67 -11.32 4.88 -20.96
CA ASN A 67 -10.24 4.28 -20.17
C ASN A 67 -10.49 4.49 -18.67
N LEU A 68 -10.91 5.68 -18.24
CA LEU A 68 -11.21 5.95 -16.83
C LEU A 68 -12.36 5.10 -16.30
N VAL A 69 -13.42 4.88 -17.09
CA VAL A 69 -14.54 4.01 -16.70
C VAL A 69 -14.04 2.59 -16.43
N ARG A 70 -13.19 2.04 -17.30
CA ARG A 70 -12.56 0.73 -17.10
C ARG A 70 -11.63 0.70 -15.88
N LEU A 71 -10.78 1.72 -15.71
CA LEU A 71 -9.80 1.77 -14.63
C LEU A 71 -10.43 1.91 -13.23
N LYS A 72 -11.59 2.58 -13.15
CA LYS A 72 -12.37 2.66 -11.89
C LYS A 72 -12.89 1.30 -11.43
N GLN A 73 -13.02 0.32 -12.32
CA GLN A 73 -13.46 -1.04 -11.99
C GLN A 73 -12.32 -1.96 -11.50
N ARG A 74 -11.10 -1.42 -11.28
CA ARG A 74 -9.96 -2.21 -10.81
C ARG A 74 -10.22 -2.85 -9.44
N ASN A 75 -9.78 -4.11 -9.29
CA ASN A 75 -9.94 -4.84 -8.04
C ASN A 75 -8.65 -4.84 -7.21
N VAL A 76 -8.65 -4.11 -6.11
CA VAL A 76 -7.50 -4.00 -5.19
C VAL A 76 -7.49 -5.04 -4.07
N LYS A 77 -8.56 -5.85 -3.93
CA LYS A 77 -8.77 -6.72 -2.76
C LYS A 77 -7.65 -7.74 -2.58
N ARG A 78 -7.17 -8.34 -3.68
CA ARG A 78 -6.09 -9.34 -3.62
C ARG A 78 -4.77 -8.72 -3.15
N LYS A 79 -4.35 -7.59 -3.75
CA LYS A 79 -3.13 -6.88 -3.34
C LYS A 79 -3.22 -6.39 -1.89
N GLN A 80 -4.38 -5.89 -1.48
CA GLN A 80 -4.65 -5.51 -0.09
C GLN A 80 -4.55 -6.70 0.87
N ARG A 81 -5.08 -7.88 0.51
CA ARG A 81 -4.94 -9.09 1.33
C ARG A 81 -3.47 -9.51 1.46
N HIS A 82 -2.73 -9.52 0.35
CA HIS A 82 -1.32 -9.91 0.34
C HIS A 82 -0.48 -8.96 1.19
N ALA A 83 -0.68 -7.64 1.04
CA ALA A 83 0.00 -6.64 1.86
C ALA A 83 -0.20 -6.86 3.37
N LEU A 84 -1.39 -7.25 3.81
CA LEU A 84 -1.64 -7.57 5.23
C LEU A 84 -0.92 -8.85 5.68
N MET A 85 -0.89 -9.87 4.82
CA MET A 85 -0.22 -11.14 5.11
C MET A 85 1.30 -10.98 5.15
N GLU A 86 1.88 -10.34 4.14
CA GLU A 86 3.31 -10.00 4.06
C GLU A 86 3.73 -9.13 5.25
N PHE A 87 2.93 -8.13 5.61
CA PHE A 87 3.19 -7.29 6.78
C PHE A 87 3.19 -8.11 8.08
N ALA A 88 2.19 -8.98 8.29
CA ALA A 88 2.12 -9.82 9.47
C ALA A 88 3.32 -10.79 9.57
N LEU A 89 3.71 -11.41 8.45
CA LEU A 89 4.88 -12.28 8.37
C LEU A 89 6.18 -11.51 8.61
N GLY A 90 6.31 -10.30 8.07
CA GLY A 90 7.48 -9.44 8.31
C GLY A 90 7.62 -9.05 9.78
N VAL A 91 6.54 -8.61 10.41
CA VAL A 91 6.52 -8.30 11.85
C VAL A 91 6.89 -9.52 12.69
N GLU A 92 6.33 -10.69 12.36
CA GLU A 92 6.62 -11.94 13.05
C GLU A 92 8.10 -12.35 12.87
N GLY A 93 8.64 -12.29 11.66
CA GLY A 93 10.04 -12.60 11.39
C GLY A 93 11.01 -11.72 12.17
N VAL A 94 10.73 -10.41 12.26
CA VAL A 94 11.52 -9.47 13.07
C VAL A 94 11.43 -9.81 14.55
N LYS A 95 10.23 -10.14 15.07
CA LYS A 95 10.06 -10.54 16.48
C LYS A 95 10.88 -11.77 16.81
N ARG A 96 10.79 -12.82 15.99
CA ARG A 96 11.55 -14.06 16.19
C ARG A 96 13.06 -13.85 16.13
N PHE A 97 13.51 -12.99 15.22
CA PHE A 97 14.91 -12.60 15.14
C PHE A 97 15.39 -11.90 16.42
N VAL A 98 14.65 -10.89 16.89
CA VAL A 98 14.98 -10.17 18.14
C VAL A 98 14.95 -11.10 19.36
N SER A 99 14.04 -12.08 19.38
CA SER A 99 13.94 -13.11 20.40
C SER A 99 15.00 -14.22 20.29
N GLN A 100 15.93 -14.14 19.34
CA GLN A 100 16.98 -15.13 19.11
C GLN A 100 16.44 -16.56 18.87
N GLU A 101 15.28 -16.68 18.22
CA GLU A 101 14.75 -17.98 17.82
C GLU A 101 15.66 -18.67 16.78
N PRO A 102 15.57 -20.01 16.64
CA PRO A 102 16.33 -20.73 15.62
C PRO A 102 16.09 -20.17 14.21
N LEU A 103 17.14 -20.13 13.39
CA LEU A 103 17.10 -19.55 12.04
C LEU A 103 15.94 -20.07 11.19
N ALA A 104 15.61 -21.35 11.31
CA ALA A 104 14.48 -21.96 10.60
C ALA A 104 13.14 -21.27 10.89
N ARG A 105 12.91 -20.82 12.14
CA ARG A 105 11.68 -20.12 12.56
C ARG A 105 11.60 -18.69 12.04
N ILE A 106 12.74 -18.08 11.74
CA ILE A 106 12.80 -16.76 11.10
C ILE A 106 12.58 -16.94 9.59
N HIS A 107 13.27 -17.91 9.00
CA HIS A 107 13.22 -18.19 7.57
C HIS A 107 11.84 -18.64 7.10
N GLU A 108 11.05 -19.36 7.90
CA GLU A 108 9.67 -19.69 7.50
C GLU A 108 8.84 -18.42 7.21
N CYS A 109 9.02 -17.34 7.99
CA CYS A 109 8.34 -16.07 7.74
C CYS A 109 8.84 -15.39 6.46
N VAL A 110 10.17 -15.33 6.28
CA VAL A 110 10.81 -14.72 5.10
C VAL A 110 10.41 -15.45 3.81
N LEU A 111 10.47 -16.78 3.82
CA LEU A 111 10.12 -17.60 2.66
C LEU A 111 8.62 -17.55 2.36
N ALA A 112 7.76 -17.48 3.37
CA ALA A 112 6.32 -17.29 3.16
C ALA A 112 6.01 -15.93 2.51
N THR A 113 6.68 -14.85 2.93
CA THR A 113 6.57 -13.53 2.27
C THR A 113 7.00 -13.61 0.81
N LEU A 114 8.13 -14.27 0.52
CA LEU A 114 8.60 -14.45 -0.85
C LEU A 114 7.61 -15.26 -1.70
N ALA A 115 6.99 -16.30 -1.13
CA ALA A 115 5.99 -17.10 -1.82
C ALA A 115 4.72 -16.29 -2.15
N LEU A 116 4.31 -15.36 -1.28
CA LEU A 116 3.16 -14.48 -1.52
C LEU A 116 3.40 -13.50 -2.67
N GLU A 117 4.62 -12.99 -2.82
CA GLU A 117 5.00 -12.10 -3.92
C GLU A 117 5.03 -12.82 -5.28
N ALA A 118 5.19 -14.15 -5.30
CA ALA A 118 5.11 -14.94 -6.52
C ALA A 118 3.67 -15.11 -7.04
N GLU A 119 2.65 -14.83 -6.22
CA GLU A 119 1.27 -14.92 -6.66
C GLU A 119 0.89 -13.76 -7.60
N PRO A 120 0.24 -14.03 -8.75
CA PRO A 120 -0.05 -13.01 -9.74
C PRO A 120 -1.08 -11.99 -9.20
N VAL A 121 -0.67 -10.73 -9.18
CA VAL A 121 -1.50 -9.55 -8.89
C VAL A 121 -1.36 -8.55 -10.04
N ASP A 122 -2.33 -7.66 -10.21
CA ASP A 122 -2.23 -6.61 -11.23
C ASP A 122 -0.97 -5.76 -10.97
N PRO A 123 0.02 -5.75 -11.88
CA PRO A 123 1.31 -5.10 -11.66
C PRO A 123 1.21 -3.57 -11.59
N ARG A 124 0.06 -3.00 -11.96
CA ARG A 124 -0.20 -1.55 -11.94
C ARG A 124 -0.63 -1.05 -10.57
N LEU A 125 -0.95 -1.94 -9.63
CA LEU A 125 -1.47 -1.60 -8.29
C LEU A 125 -0.39 -1.22 -7.29
#